data_AF-W0AFG4-F1
#
_entry.id   AF-W0AFG4-F1
#
_cell.length_a   1.000
_cell.length_b   1.000
_cell.length_c   1.000
_cell.angle_alpha   90.00
_cell.angle_beta   90.00
_cell.angle_gamma   90.00
#
_symmetry.space_group_name_H-M   'P 1'
#
loop_
_entity.id
_entity.type
_entity.pdbx_description
1 polymer ?
#
loop_
_entity_poly.entity_id
_entity_poly.type
_entity_poly.pdbx_seq_one_letter_code
_entity_poly.pdbx_strand_id
1 'polypeptide(L)'
;MSVEPGDDWPIHHERRAVTVAKFTYNADGTIPNLHWWDVASAPQIEPLDPYKRVEAEMIAWTSRITRDRDRYYDWVPGVTTARDARRGMYVTRVLERSYIKVAGVDFGTAGARRFVASVSNGAESSVVELRLDRIHGRVIGTLQVGATGSTGQWQERTTTSAAQSVPATSI
;
A
#
# COMPACT_ATOMS: atom_id res chain seq x y z
N MET A 1 38.51 -16.71 41.16
CA MET A 1 38.24 -15.99 39.90
C MET A 1 36.93 -16.52 39.38
N SER A 2 35.84 -15.81 39.69
CA SER A 2 34.48 -16.23 39.34
C SER A 2 34.24 -15.96 37.87
N VAL A 3 33.77 -16.96 37.13
CA VAL A 3 33.34 -16.80 35.74
C VAL A 3 31.86 -16.49 35.80
N GLU A 4 31.49 -15.24 35.56
CA GLU A 4 30.09 -14.87 35.30
C GLU A 4 29.68 -15.49 33.95
N PRO A 5 28.56 -16.21 33.86
CA PRO A 5 28.05 -16.67 32.57
C PRO A 5 27.53 -15.45 31.81
N GLY A 6 28.30 -14.98 30.82
CA GLY A 6 27.80 -14.02 29.84
C GLY A 6 26.67 -14.67 29.05
N ASP A 7 25.50 -14.04 29.07
CA ASP A 7 24.37 -14.34 28.21
C ASP A 7 24.73 -14.07 26.73
N ASP A 8 25.52 -14.98 26.13
CA ASP A 8 26.00 -14.91 24.74
C ASP A 8 25.10 -15.74 23.80
N TRP A 9 23.81 -15.83 24.10
CA TRP A 9 22.84 -16.44 23.20
C TRP A 9 22.54 -15.50 22.03
N PRO A 10 22.64 -15.96 20.77
CA PRO A 10 22.25 -15.14 19.63
C PRO A 10 20.80 -14.69 19.78
N ILE A 11 20.56 -13.39 19.83
CA ILE A 11 19.19 -12.86 19.80
C ILE A 11 18.61 -13.18 18.42
N HIS A 12 17.75 -14.20 18.37
CA HIS A 12 17.03 -14.56 17.17
C HIS A 12 15.92 -13.53 16.91
N HIS A 13 16.07 -12.73 15.87
CA HIS A 13 15.00 -11.88 15.37
C HIS A 13 14.18 -12.62 14.32
N GLU A 14 13.16 -13.35 14.75
CA GLU A 14 12.21 -13.96 13.82
C GLU A 14 11.29 -12.89 13.23
N ARG A 15 11.35 -12.72 11.90
CA ARG A 15 10.40 -11.91 11.13
C ARG A 15 9.58 -12.83 10.26
N ARG A 16 8.26 -12.79 10.42
CA ARG A 16 7.31 -13.59 9.65
C ARG A 16 6.51 -12.67 8.73
N ALA A 17 6.15 -13.18 7.57
CA ALA A 17 5.20 -12.56 6.64
C ALA A 17 4.07 -13.56 6.36
N VAL A 18 2.94 -13.05 5.90
CA VAL A 18 1.78 -13.86 5.53
C VAL A 18 1.73 -13.97 4.01
N THR A 19 1.46 -15.17 3.50
CA THR A 19 1.20 -15.44 2.09
C THR A 19 -0.07 -16.28 1.95
N VAL A 20 -0.77 -16.12 0.84
CA VAL A 20 -2.00 -16.85 0.53
C VAL A 20 -1.91 -17.34 -0.91
N ALA A 21 -2.21 -18.62 -1.12
CA ALA A 21 -2.23 -19.26 -2.43
C ALA A 21 -3.55 -20.00 -2.64
N LYS A 22 -4.04 -20.00 -3.88
CA LYS A 22 -5.20 -20.80 -4.28
C LYS A 22 -4.75 -22.25 -4.46
N PHE A 23 -5.55 -23.19 -3.95
CA PHE A 23 -5.45 -24.60 -4.31
C PHE A 23 -6.82 -25.16 -4.65
N THR A 24 -6.86 -26.38 -5.17
CA THR A 24 -8.10 -27.13 -5.39
C THR A 24 -7.91 -28.51 -4.80
N TYR A 25 -8.96 -29.04 -4.15
CA TYR A 25 -8.91 -30.39 -3.62
C TYR A 25 -8.68 -31.39 -4.75
N ASN A 26 -7.93 -32.45 -4.45
CA ASN A 26 -7.85 -33.60 -5.34
C ASN A 26 -9.24 -34.26 -5.46
N ALA A 27 -9.44 -35.07 -6.50
CA ALA A 27 -10.72 -35.75 -6.72
C ALA A 27 -11.12 -36.68 -5.55
N ASP A 28 -10.15 -37.17 -4.77
CA ASP A 28 -10.35 -38.00 -3.58
C ASP A 28 -10.57 -37.18 -2.29
N GLY A 29 -10.65 -35.84 -2.38
CA GLY A 29 -10.85 -34.95 -1.25
C GLY A 29 -9.57 -34.60 -0.48
N THR A 30 -8.41 -35.12 -0.87
CA THR A 30 -7.14 -34.77 -0.23
C THR A 30 -6.65 -33.38 -0.64
N ILE A 31 -5.79 -32.77 0.18
CA ILE A 31 -5.15 -31.47 -0.10
C ILE A 31 -3.86 -31.74 -0.88
N PRO A 32 -3.64 -31.11 -2.05
CA PRO A 32 -2.40 -31.28 -2.79
C PRO A 32 -1.23 -30.63 -2.04
N ASN A 33 -0.03 -31.18 -2.24
CA ASN A 33 1.18 -30.51 -1.78
C ASN A 33 1.41 -29.25 -2.65
N LEU A 34 1.40 -28.08 -2.02
CA LEU A 34 1.75 -26.84 -2.68
C LEU A 34 3.27 -26.69 -2.66
N HIS A 35 3.90 -26.65 -3.83
CA HIS A 35 5.30 -26.29 -3.91
C HIS A 35 5.54 -24.90 -3.31
N TRP A 36 6.70 -24.78 -2.66
CA TRP A 36 7.18 -23.59 -1.98
C TRP A 36 7.07 -22.32 -2.85
N TRP A 37 6.83 -21.19 -2.18
CA TRP A 37 6.21 -19.96 -2.71
C TRP A 37 6.59 -19.55 -4.14
N ASP A 38 5.59 -19.50 -5.00
CA ASP A 38 5.60 -18.66 -6.20
C ASP A 38 5.46 -17.18 -5.79
N VAL A 39 6.06 -16.27 -6.55
CA VAL A 39 5.80 -14.83 -6.46
C VAL A 39 4.39 -14.47 -6.95
N ALA A 40 3.73 -15.38 -7.68
CA ALA A 40 2.33 -15.27 -8.05
C ALA A 40 1.43 -15.30 -6.79
N SER A 41 0.83 -14.15 -6.49
CA SER A 41 -0.16 -14.01 -5.41
C SER A 41 -1.51 -14.63 -5.81
N ALA A 42 -2.37 -14.90 -4.82
CA ALA A 42 -3.75 -15.29 -5.09
C ALA A 42 -4.44 -14.30 -6.06
N PRO A 43 -5.23 -14.79 -7.03
CA PRO A 43 -5.89 -13.93 -8.01
C PRO A 43 -6.89 -13.00 -7.32
N GLN A 44 -7.00 -11.77 -7.82
CA GLN A 44 -8.05 -10.85 -7.42
C GLN A 44 -9.42 -11.43 -7.81
N ILE A 45 -10.38 -11.40 -6.87
CA ILE A 45 -11.69 -12.03 -7.03
C ILE A 45 -12.81 -11.04 -7.42
N GLU A 46 -12.62 -9.75 -7.15
CA GLU A 46 -13.60 -8.69 -7.43
C GLU A 46 -12.90 -7.36 -7.67
N PRO A 47 -13.38 -6.51 -8.60
CA PRO A 47 -12.86 -5.15 -8.76
C PRO A 47 -13.17 -4.25 -7.55
N LEU A 48 -12.28 -3.28 -7.31
CA LEU A 48 -12.50 -2.23 -6.33
C LEU A 48 -13.35 -1.10 -6.94
N ASP A 49 -14.46 -0.76 -6.27
CA ASP A 49 -15.30 0.41 -6.58
C ASP A 49 -14.67 1.70 -6.00
N PRO A 50 -14.13 2.60 -6.83
CA PRO A 50 -13.47 3.83 -6.38
C PRO A 50 -14.43 4.95 -6.00
N TYR A 51 -15.74 4.76 -6.17
CA TYR A 51 -16.75 5.79 -5.89
C TYR A 51 -17.31 5.71 -4.47
N LYS A 52 -16.93 4.66 -3.72
CA LYS A 52 -17.11 4.57 -2.28
C LYS A 52 -15.90 5.15 -1.57
N ARG A 53 -16.06 5.44 -0.27
CA ARG A 53 -14.92 5.76 0.58
C ARG A 53 -14.01 4.53 0.65
N VAL A 54 -12.79 4.67 0.14
CA VAL A 54 -11.72 3.69 0.25
C VAL A 54 -10.70 4.25 1.24
N GLU A 55 -10.41 3.49 2.30
CA GLU A 55 -9.40 3.90 3.28
C GLU A 55 -8.00 3.86 2.67
N ALA A 56 -7.12 4.77 3.09
CA ALA A 56 -5.77 4.87 2.53
C ALA A 56 -4.93 3.61 2.80
N GLU A 57 -5.22 2.89 3.89
CA GLU A 57 -4.60 1.62 4.27
C GLU A 57 -5.14 0.40 3.51
N MET A 58 -6.11 0.56 2.60
CA MET A 58 -6.47 -0.47 1.63
C MET A 58 -5.44 -0.48 0.50
N ILE A 59 -4.36 -1.24 0.68
CA ILE A 59 -3.15 -1.19 -0.17
C ILE A 59 -2.85 -2.58 -0.75
N ALA A 60 -2.55 -2.63 -2.05
CA ALA A 60 -1.99 -3.82 -2.70
C ALA A 60 -0.45 -3.77 -2.75
N TRP A 61 0.14 -2.61 -3.06
CA TRP A 61 1.59 -2.41 -3.00
C TRP A 61 1.95 -1.03 -2.46
N THR A 62 3.13 -0.91 -1.85
CA THR A 62 3.69 0.37 -1.41
C THR A 62 5.16 0.48 -1.82
N SER A 63 5.64 1.72 -1.94
CA SER A 63 7.05 2.05 -2.15
C SER A 63 7.95 1.48 -1.08
N ARG A 64 9.21 1.23 -1.41
CA ARG A 64 10.30 1.10 -0.45
C ARG A 64 10.73 2.50 0.02
N ILE A 65 10.96 2.70 1.32
CA ILE A 65 11.55 3.96 1.84
C ILE A 65 12.98 3.70 2.30
N THR A 66 13.95 4.04 1.45
CA THR A 66 15.38 3.84 1.74
C THR A 66 15.90 4.74 2.84
N ARG A 67 16.78 4.19 3.68
CA ARG A 67 17.54 4.89 4.72
C ARG A 67 19.03 4.59 4.57
N ASP A 68 19.87 5.50 5.05
CA ASP A 68 21.34 5.39 4.98
C ASP A 68 21.92 4.17 5.72
N ARG A 69 21.14 3.58 6.61
CA ARG A 69 21.50 2.39 7.41
C ARG A 69 20.89 1.09 6.90
N ASP A 70 20.18 1.13 5.77
CA ASP A 70 19.57 -0.07 5.22
C ASP A 70 20.66 -1.02 4.74
N ARG A 71 20.57 -2.29 5.19
CA ARG A 71 21.43 -3.36 4.68
C ARG A 71 21.05 -3.66 3.22
N TYR A 72 21.89 -4.42 2.53
CA TYR A 72 21.69 -4.87 1.14
C TYR A 72 20.37 -5.65 0.88
N TYR A 73 19.54 -5.89 1.89
CA TYR A 73 18.27 -6.59 1.72
C TYR A 73 17.20 -5.72 1.04
N ASP A 74 16.47 -6.34 0.11
CA ASP A 74 15.38 -5.70 -0.63
C ASP A 74 14.18 -5.33 0.25
N TRP A 75 13.98 -6.03 1.37
CA TRP A 75 12.90 -5.70 2.30
C TRP A 75 13.27 -4.46 3.12
N VAL A 76 12.65 -3.33 2.80
CA VAL A 76 12.67 -2.13 3.64
C VAL A 76 11.23 -1.62 3.72
N PRO A 77 10.74 -1.29 4.93
CA PRO A 77 9.37 -0.86 5.09
C PRO A 77 9.09 0.39 4.25
N GLY A 78 7.95 0.35 3.58
CA GLY A 78 7.42 1.49 2.86
C GLY A 78 6.77 2.51 3.76
N VAL A 79 5.64 3.04 3.29
CA VAL A 79 4.72 3.75 4.16
C VAL A 79 4.27 2.81 5.29
N THR A 80 3.89 3.38 6.42
CA THR A 80 3.35 2.62 7.55
C THR A 80 1.95 3.09 7.87
N THR A 81 1.27 2.40 8.77
CA THR A 81 -0.04 2.81 9.27
C THR A 81 0.03 3.22 10.73
N ALA A 82 -0.78 4.20 11.12
CA ALA A 82 -0.99 4.58 12.51
C ALA A 82 -2.49 4.75 12.78
N ARG A 83 -2.86 4.89 14.05
CA ARG A 83 -4.25 4.99 14.48
C ARG A 83 -4.55 6.37 15.07
N ASP A 84 -5.62 6.97 14.61
CA ASP A 84 -6.29 8.11 15.22
C ASP A 84 -7.54 7.62 15.94
N ALA A 85 -7.76 8.07 17.17
CA ALA A 85 -8.88 7.58 17.99
C ALA A 85 -10.26 7.91 17.41
N ARG A 86 -10.38 8.98 16.62
CA ARG A 86 -11.65 9.46 16.06
C ARG A 86 -11.86 9.02 14.61
N ARG A 87 -10.78 8.89 13.83
CA ARG A 87 -10.84 8.61 12.38
C ARG A 87 -10.44 7.20 11.99
N GLY A 88 -9.86 6.42 12.89
CA GLY A 88 -9.42 5.05 12.61
C GLY A 88 -7.98 4.99 12.13
N MET A 89 -7.69 4.07 11.21
CA MET A 89 -6.34 3.89 10.68
C MET A 89 -6.03 4.93 9.60
N TYR A 90 -4.75 5.23 9.42
CA TYR A 90 -4.27 6.11 8.35
C TYR A 90 -2.85 5.75 7.94
N VAL A 91 -2.52 6.07 6.69
CA VAL A 91 -1.15 5.95 6.16
C VAL A 91 -0.28 7.10 6.66
N THR A 92 0.92 6.78 7.11
CA THR A 92 1.91 7.71 7.63
C THR A 92 3.31 7.32 7.16
N ARG A 93 4.32 8.12 7.55
CA ARG A 93 5.70 8.05 7.05
C ARG A 93 5.77 8.17 5.53
N VAL A 94 4.92 9.02 4.96
CA VAL A 94 4.94 9.38 3.54
C VAL A 94 6.11 10.34 3.33
N LEU A 95 7.11 9.91 2.55
CA LEU A 95 8.26 10.72 2.16
C LEU A 95 8.20 11.04 0.67
N GLU A 96 9.17 11.80 0.18
CA GLU A 96 9.30 12.06 -1.24
C GLU A 96 9.34 10.75 -2.04
N ARG A 97 8.56 10.69 -3.12
CA ARG A 97 8.43 9.53 -4.02
C ARG A 97 7.84 8.27 -3.37
N SER A 98 7.34 8.36 -2.13
CA SER A 98 6.53 7.29 -1.55
C SER A 98 5.23 7.10 -2.34
N TYR A 99 4.75 5.87 -2.41
CA TYR A 99 3.47 5.56 -3.04
C TYR A 99 2.73 4.45 -2.31
N ILE A 100 1.42 4.45 -2.52
CA ILE A 100 0.54 3.31 -2.32
C ILE A 100 -0.14 3.02 -3.65
N LYS A 101 -0.43 1.75 -3.91
CA LYS A 101 -1.12 1.29 -5.11
C LYS A 101 -2.27 0.36 -4.70
N VAL A 102 -3.44 0.64 -5.24
CA VAL A 102 -4.62 -0.25 -5.23
C VAL A 102 -4.65 -1.06 -6.52
N ALA A 103 -5.22 -2.27 -6.47
CA ALA A 103 -5.31 -3.20 -7.60
C ALA A 103 -6.75 -3.34 -8.12
N GLY A 104 -6.89 -3.53 -9.43
CA GLY A 104 -8.16 -3.83 -10.10
C GLY A 104 -9.28 -2.84 -9.78
N VAL A 105 -8.99 -1.54 -9.89
CA VAL A 105 -10.00 -0.49 -9.73
C VAL A 105 -10.87 -0.40 -10.98
N ASP A 106 -12.19 -0.39 -10.80
CA ASP A 106 -13.14 -0.21 -11.89
C ASP A 106 -13.75 1.20 -11.88
N PHE A 107 -13.33 2.04 -12.84
CA PHE A 107 -13.89 3.37 -13.04
C PHE A 107 -15.15 3.38 -13.93
N GLY A 108 -15.58 2.23 -14.43
CA GLY A 108 -16.67 2.13 -15.40
C GLY A 108 -16.43 2.95 -16.68
N THR A 109 -17.44 2.99 -17.54
CA THR A 109 -17.35 3.68 -18.84
C THR A 109 -17.35 5.21 -18.72
N ALA A 110 -17.95 5.75 -17.65
CA ALA A 110 -18.01 7.19 -17.42
C ALA A 110 -16.69 7.78 -16.90
N GLY A 111 -15.84 6.95 -16.28
CA GLY A 111 -14.57 7.37 -15.70
C GLY A 111 -14.69 8.19 -14.42
N ALA A 112 -13.55 8.51 -13.79
CA ALA A 112 -13.48 9.42 -12.66
C ALA A 112 -13.17 10.85 -13.12
N ARG A 113 -13.85 11.82 -12.51
CA ARG A 113 -13.68 13.27 -12.77
C ARG A 113 -13.08 14.03 -11.59
N ARG A 114 -13.17 13.46 -10.39
CA ARG A 114 -12.76 14.08 -9.14
C ARG A 114 -12.09 13.04 -8.26
N PHE A 115 -11.05 13.46 -7.57
CA PHE A 115 -10.44 12.73 -6.48
C PHE A 115 -10.49 13.57 -5.21
N VAL A 116 -10.81 12.92 -4.09
CA VAL A 116 -10.89 13.55 -2.77
C VAL A 116 -10.03 12.72 -1.82
N ALA A 117 -9.22 13.39 -1.00
CA ALA A 117 -8.47 12.73 0.07
C ALA A 117 -8.51 13.55 1.36
N SER A 118 -8.62 12.85 2.49
CA SER A 118 -8.42 13.42 3.81
C SER A 118 -6.93 13.35 4.16
N VAL A 119 -6.31 14.51 4.38
CA VAL A 119 -4.86 14.66 4.58
C VAL A 119 -4.56 15.50 5.83
N SER A 120 -3.40 15.27 6.44
CA SER A 120 -2.92 15.99 7.62
C SER A 120 -1.40 16.17 7.56
N ASN A 121 -0.88 17.15 8.31
CA ASN A 121 0.53 17.52 8.35
C ASN A 121 1.21 17.73 6.96
N GLY A 122 0.47 18.24 5.98
CA GLY A 122 1.00 18.61 4.67
C GLY A 122 1.87 19.86 4.73
N ALA A 123 2.98 19.86 3.99
CA ALA A 123 3.76 21.07 3.73
C ALA A 123 3.20 21.81 2.51
N GLU A 124 3.57 23.08 2.34
CA GLU A 124 3.01 23.94 1.29
C GLU A 124 3.24 23.40 -0.13
N SER A 125 4.42 22.81 -0.39
CA SER A 125 4.76 22.17 -1.66
C SER A 125 4.33 20.70 -1.79
N SER A 126 3.63 20.15 -0.80
CA SER A 126 3.24 18.73 -0.80
C SER A 126 2.15 18.44 -1.84
N VAL A 127 2.36 17.40 -2.63
CA VAL A 127 1.44 16.96 -3.68
C VAL A 127 1.23 15.45 -3.64
N VAL A 128 0.06 15.00 -4.08
CA VAL A 128 -0.22 13.59 -4.39
C VAL A 128 -0.54 13.48 -5.87
N GLU A 129 0.27 12.72 -6.59
CA GLU A 129 0.02 12.40 -8.00
C GLU A 129 -0.81 11.14 -8.12
N LEU A 130 -1.84 11.19 -8.96
CA LEU A 130 -2.67 10.06 -9.32
C LEU A 130 -2.17 9.51 -10.65
N ARG A 131 -1.79 8.24 -10.68
CA ARG A 131 -1.23 7.55 -11.85
C ARG A 131 -1.92 6.21 -12.06
N LEU A 132 -2.08 5.81 -13.31
CA LEU A 132 -2.62 4.50 -13.68
C LEU A 132 -1.50 3.51 -14.02
N ASP A 133 -1.77 2.24 -13.72
CA ASP A 133 -1.00 1.03 -14.05
C ASP A 133 0.37 0.90 -13.37
N ARG A 134 1.22 1.93 -13.48
CA ARG A 134 2.63 1.91 -13.08
C ARG A 134 3.06 3.22 -12.41
N ILE A 135 4.10 3.15 -11.58
CA ILE A 135 4.63 4.29 -10.79
C ILE A 135 5.07 5.45 -11.70
N HIS A 136 5.59 5.14 -12.89
CA HIS A 136 5.98 6.13 -13.91
C HIS A 136 4.93 6.26 -15.03
N GLY A 137 3.69 5.86 -14.76
CA GLY A 137 2.57 5.92 -15.69
C GLY A 137 2.10 7.36 -15.90
N ARG A 138 1.14 7.55 -16.80
CA ARG A 138 0.56 8.88 -17.04
C ARG A 138 -0.07 9.41 -15.75
N VAL A 139 0.20 10.67 -15.43
CA VAL A 139 -0.52 11.40 -14.38
C VAL A 139 -1.93 11.70 -14.89
N ILE A 140 -2.92 11.26 -14.14
CA ILE A 140 -4.35 11.48 -14.42
C ILE A 140 -4.95 12.55 -13.51
N GLY A 141 -4.22 13.01 -12.51
CA GLY A 141 -4.59 14.13 -11.63
C GLY A 141 -3.49 14.41 -10.62
N THR A 142 -3.42 15.65 -10.15
CA THR A 142 -2.48 16.06 -9.10
C THR A 142 -3.25 16.78 -8.01
N LEU A 143 -3.25 16.21 -6.81
CA LEU A 143 -3.86 16.79 -5.64
C LEU A 143 -2.84 17.67 -4.92
N GLN A 144 -3.11 18.98 -4.87
CA GLN A 144 -2.35 19.89 -4.04
C GLN A 144 -2.75 19.67 -2.58
N VAL A 145 -1.83 19.17 -1.75
CA VAL A 145 -2.09 18.96 -0.32
C VAL A 145 -2.00 20.29 0.40
N GLY A 146 -0.95 21.06 0.13
CA GLY A 146 -0.68 22.34 0.79
C GLY A 146 -0.54 22.22 2.31
N ALA A 147 -0.42 23.37 2.99
CA ALA A 147 -0.35 23.40 4.44
C ALA A 147 -1.70 22.95 5.06
N THR A 148 -1.68 21.92 5.91
CA THR A 148 -2.89 21.42 6.60
C THR A 148 -2.87 21.64 8.12
N GLY A 149 -1.87 22.35 8.63
CA GLY A 149 -1.62 22.50 10.08
C GLY A 149 -0.84 21.30 10.64
N SER A 150 -0.95 21.09 11.96
CA SER A 150 -0.22 20.03 12.65
C SER A 150 -0.81 18.63 12.42
N THR A 151 -0.03 17.59 12.74
CA THR A 151 -0.48 16.20 12.76
C THR A 151 -1.79 16.03 13.54
N GLY A 152 -2.77 15.38 12.91
CA GLY A 152 -4.09 15.16 13.50
C GLY A 152 -5.11 16.25 13.14
N GLN A 153 -4.69 17.36 12.53
CA GLN A 153 -5.58 18.32 11.87
C GLN A 153 -5.82 17.84 10.43
N TRP A 154 -6.94 17.16 10.22
CA TRP A 154 -7.29 16.57 8.93
C TRP A 154 -8.14 17.52 8.11
N GLN A 155 -7.83 17.65 6.83
CA GLN A 155 -8.56 18.44 5.87
C GLN A 155 -8.85 17.61 4.63
N GLU A 156 -10.04 17.78 4.06
CA GLU A 156 -10.32 17.24 2.75
C GLU A 156 -9.69 18.13 1.67
N ARG A 157 -9.00 17.49 0.74
CA ARG A 157 -8.47 18.12 -0.46
C ARG A 157 -9.11 17.47 -1.67
N THR A 158 -9.35 18.26 -2.70
CA THR A 158 -10.00 17.82 -3.93
C THR A 158 -9.18 18.24 -5.14
N THR A 159 -9.14 17.38 -6.16
CA THR A 159 -8.61 17.72 -7.48
C THR A 159 -9.45 17.09 -8.58
N THR A 160 -9.34 17.63 -9.79
CA THR A 160 -9.86 16.98 -10.99
C THR A 160 -8.98 15.80 -11.37
N SER A 161 -9.60 14.71 -11.79
CA SER A 161 -8.92 13.54 -12.34
C SER A 161 -9.52 13.16 -13.69
N ALA A 162 -8.74 12.46 -14.51
CA ALA A 162 -9.16 11.88 -15.77
C ALA A 162 -8.78 10.40 -15.80
N ALA A 163 -9.53 9.58 -15.04
CA ALA A 163 -9.35 8.14 -15.03
C ALA A 163 -10.44 7.46 -15.87
N GLN A 164 -10.05 6.45 -16.64
CA GLN A 164 -10.97 5.55 -17.33
C GLN A 164 -10.51 4.13 -17.06
N SER A 165 -11.44 3.18 -16.97
CA SER A 165 -11.06 1.77 -16.88
C SER A 165 -10.39 1.34 -18.19
N VAL A 166 -9.28 0.61 -18.06
CA VAL A 166 -8.73 -0.14 -19.17
C VAL A 166 -9.50 -1.46 -19.21
N PRO A 167 -10.05 -1.89 -20.36
CA PRO A 167 -10.76 -3.16 -20.43
C PRO A 167 -9.84 -4.28 -19.93
N ALA A 168 -10.38 -5.16 -19.09
CA ALA A 168 -9.68 -6.33 -18.58
C ALA A 168 -9.28 -7.21 -19.77
N THR A 169 -8.10 -6.98 -20.32
CA THR A 169 -7.48 -7.91 -21.25
C THR A 169 -6.93 -9.02 -20.37
N SER A 170 -7.45 -10.23 -20.55
CA SER A 170 -7.01 -11.44 -19.85
C SER A 170 -5.47 -11.49 -19.81
N ILE A 171 -4.94 -11.49 -18.58
CA ILE A 171 -3.58 -11.94 -18.28
C ILE A 171 -3.49 -13.46 -18.47
#